data_AF-A0A7C2YT16-F1
#
_entry.id   AF-A0A7C2YT16-F1
#
_cell.length_a   1.000
_cell.length_b   1.000
_cell.length_c   1.000
_cell.angle_alpha   90.00
_cell.angle_beta   90.00
_cell.angle_gamma   90.00
#
_symmetry.space_group_name_H-M   'P 1'
#
loop_
_entity.id
_entity.type
_entity.pdbx_description
1 polymer ?
#
loop_
_entity_poly.entity_id
_entity_poly.type
_entity_poly.pdbx_seq_one_letter_code
_entity_poly.pdbx_strand_id
1 'polypeptide(L)'
;MATYVEPHPHERRIGERRREHAARLTTTEGLRVSWGGVWGGVLVAIGLLLLLSVLGVAIGVTVVDPGDTQAGTVGTGIGVWGGVSLLIALFVGGLVSTRIGAIFDRTTGFFEGALVWAVSVLLMIYLATTGMGMLASGAFNMVRGVGSAVGMVADGDVSSGDVNQIVARLRDPRTAQNIAAATGLPQGEVRQSLNGTAQAVERARNDPAQAAAEARRGVADLYGKARASGALERKAEEVQPAVTKTAWASFGALVLSLAAAVLGALAGRRKFIPRASQPVASV
;
A
#
# COMPACT_ATOMS: atom_id res chain seq x y z
N MET A 1 35.87 17.79 -68.79
CA MET A 1 36.74 17.19 -67.75
C MET A 1 36.27 17.71 -66.41
N ALA A 2 35.60 16.87 -65.60
CA ALA A 2 35.17 17.25 -64.26
C ALA A 2 36.30 16.91 -63.29
N THR A 3 36.88 17.93 -62.66
CA THR A 3 37.93 17.78 -61.64
C THR A 3 37.28 17.26 -60.36
N TYR A 4 37.62 16.03 -59.97
CA TYR A 4 37.18 15.45 -58.72
C TYR A 4 37.96 16.14 -57.59
N VAL A 5 37.30 17.06 -56.87
CA VAL A 5 37.89 17.68 -55.67
C VAL A 5 37.86 16.64 -54.57
N GLU A 6 39.04 16.12 -54.20
CA GLU A 6 39.18 15.20 -53.09
C GLU A 6 38.81 15.91 -51.77
N PRO A 7 37.79 15.45 -51.03
CA PRO A 7 37.42 16.08 -49.77
C PRO A 7 38.55 15.92 -48.76
N HIS A 8 38.97 17.04 -48.16
CA HIS A 8 40.11 17.11 -47.27
C HIS A 8 39.95 16.19 -46.04
N PRO A 9 41.03 15.53 -45.57
CA PRO A 9 40.98 14.50 -44.53
C PRO A 9 40.47 14.99 -43.16
N HIS A 10 40.49 16.30 -42.91
CA HIS A 10 39.99 16.90 -41.67
C HIS A 10 38.46 16.95 -41.59
N GLU A 11 37.75 17.05 -42.71
CA GLU A 11 36.28 17.07 -42.73
C GLU A 11 35.68 15.69 -42.41
N ARG A 12 36.35 14.61 -42.83
CA ARG A 12 35.94 13.24 -42.50
C ARG A 12 35.88 12.99 -40.99
N ARG A 13 36.88 13.48 -40.23
CA ARG A 13 36.95 13.28 -38.77
C ARG A 13 35.88 14.03 -37.99
N ILE A 14 35.36 15.15 -38.52
CA ILE A 14 34.28 15.91 -37.85
C ILE A 14 32.93 15.24 -38.12
N GLY A 15 32.73 14.69 -39.33
CA GLY A 15 31.58 13.88 -39.67
C GLY A 15 31.48 12.61 -38.81
N GLU A 16 32.59 11.92 -38.59
CA GLU A 16 32.66 10.72 -37.75
C GLU A 16 32.34 11.01 -36.28
N ARG A 17 32.90 12.07 -35.69
CA ARG A 17 32.56 12.46 -34.30
C ARG A 17 31.08 12.83 -34.12
N ARG A 18 30.47 13.51 -35.10
CA ARG A 18 29.03 13.78 -35.07
C ARG A 18 28.21 12.50 -35.18
N ARG A 19 28.64 11.54 -36.02
CA ARG A 19 27.98 10.24 -36.16
C ARG A 19 28.14 9.38 -34.91
N GLU A 20 29.28 9.41 -34.23
CA GLU A 20 29.48 8.73 -32.95
C GLU A 20 28.64 9.35 -31.82
N HIS A 21 28.52 10.69 -31.78
CA HIS A 21 27.61 11.36 -30.83
C HIS A 21 26.14 11.08 -31.15
N ALA A 22 25.75 11.03 -32.42
CA ALA A 22 24.40 10.66 -32.84
C ALA A 22 24.10 9.17 -32.55
N ALA A 23 25.07 8.28 -32.76
CA ALA A 23 24.93 6.84 -32.48
C ALA A 23 24.88 6.53 -30.97
N ARG A 24 25.54 7.33 -30.13
CA ARG A 24 25.41 7.23 -28.66
C ARG A 24 24.04 7.68 -28.15
N LEU A 25 23.32 8.52 -28.91
CA LEU A 25 21.94 8.93 -28.59
C LEU A 25 20.90 7.87 -29.00
N THR A 26 21.26 6.92 -29.88
CA THR A 26 20.38 5.81 -30.29
C THR A 26 20.57 4.53 -29.48
N THR A 27 21.25 4.62 -28.32
CA THR A 27 21.27 3.50 -27.38
C THR A 27 19.92 3.47 -26.66
N THR A 28 19.04 2.56 -27.10
CA THR A 28 17.73 2.21 -26.51
C THR A 28 16.72 3.36 -26.37
N GLU A 29 15.95 3.63 -27.43
CA GLU A 29 14.59 4.22 -27.39
C GLU A 29 13.58 3.25 -26.73
N GLY A 30 13.95 2.67 -25.60
CA GLY A 30 13.02 1.96 -24.71
C GLY A 30 12.55 2.92 -23.62
N LEU A 31 11.37 2.66 -23.05
CA LEU A 31 10.90 3.38 -21.87
C LEU A 31 11.99 3.41 -20.78
N ARG A 32 12.58 4.57 -20.52
CA ARG A 32 13.60 4.73 -19.48
C ARG A 32 12.93 5.07 -18.16
N VAL A 33 12.64 4.04 -17.38
CA VAL A 33 12.10 4.16 -16.02
C VAL A 33 13.21 4.60 -15.06
N SER A 34 12.92 5.54 -14.16
CA SER A 34 13.89 6.01 -13.17
C SER A 34 13.66 5.34 -11.80
N TRP A 35 14.50 4.38 -11.44
CA TRP A 35 14.34 3.69 -10.15
C TRP A 35 14.55 4.62 -8.94
N GLY A 36 15.47 5.59 -9.07
CA GLY A 36 15.68 6.61 -8.05
C GLY A 36 14.47 7.54 -7.87
N GLY A 37 13.77 7.87 -8.96
CA GLY A 37 12.52 8.63 -8.91
C GLY A 37 11.41 7.84 -8.24
N VAL A 38 11.21 6.56 -8.61
CA VAL A 38 10.22 5.69 -7.98
C VAL A 38 10.42 5.62 -6.46
N TRP A 39 11.63 5.32 -5.98
CA TRP A 39 11.90 5.26 -4.55
C TRP A 39 11.74 6.62 -3.85
N GLY A 40 12.18 7.71 -4.48
CA GLY A 40 11.97 9.06 -3.96
C GLY A 40 10.48 9.39 -3.80
N GLY A 41 9.66 9.03 -4.79
CA GLY A 41 8.21 9.19 -4.75
C GLY A 41 7.54 8.34 -3.66
N VAL A 42 7.93 7.08 -3.53
CA VAL A 42 7.42 6.16 -2.49
C VAL A 42 7.73 6.70 -1.08
N LEU A 43 8.97 7.15 -0.84
CA LEU A 43 9.37 7.68 0.46
C LEU A 43 8.61 8.97 0.82
N VAL A 44 8.42 9.87 -0.15
CA VAL A 44 7.61 11.08 0.08
C VAL A 44 6.15 10.73 0.32
N ALA A 45 5.57 9.79 -0.44
CA ALA A 45 4.20 9.34 -0.21
C ALA A 45 4.02 8.81 1.21
N ILE A 46 4.92 7.95 1.69
CA ILE A 46 4.84 7.40 3.05
C ILE A 46 5.00 8.50 4.11
N GLY A 47 6.00 9.38 3.96
CA GLY A 47 6.22 10.48 4.91
C GLY A 47 5.00 11.41 5.00
N LEU A 48 4.41 11.74 3.85
CA LEU A 48 3.20 12.57 3.79
C LEU A 48 1.98 11.85 4.38
N LEU A 49 1.81 10.56 4.08
CA LEU A 49 0.73 9.74 4.63
C LEU A 49 0.80 9.67 6.16
N LEU A 50 1.99 9.51 6.74
CA LEU A 50 2.20 9.52 8.18
C LEU A 50 1.82 10.86 8.81
N LEU A 51 2.23 11.97 8.18
CA LEU A 51 1.89 13.32 8.65
C LEU A 51 0.38 13.55 8.64
N LEU A 52 -0.31 13.18 7.55
CA LEU A 52 -1.76 13.31 7.46
C LEU A 52 -2.50 12.35 8.41
N SER A 53 -1.90 11.20 8.73
CA SER A 53 -2.46 10.27 9.71
C SER A 53 -2.46 10.87 11.11
N VAL A 54 -1.34 11.46 11.53
CA VAL A 54 -1.25 12.15 12.83
C VAL A 54 -2.23 13.31 12.89
N LEU A 55 -2.35 14.08 11.80
CA LEU A 55 -3.34 15.15 11.69
C LEU A 55 -4.78 14.62 11.85
N GLY A 56 -5.11 13.51 11.20
CA GLY A 56 -6.43 12.89 11.33
C GLY A 56 -6.73 12.42 12.75
N VAL A 57 -5.72 11.91 13.48
CA VAL A 57 -5.90 11.48 14.87
C VAL A 57 -6.14 12.70 15.75
N ALA A 58 -5.37 13.78 15.56
CA ALA A 58 -5.58 15.02 16.28
C ALA A 58 -7.00 15.56 16.06
N ILE A 59 -7.48 15.58 14.81
CA ILE A 59 -8.85 15.99 14.48
C ILE A 59 -9.87 15.03 15.11
N GLY A 60 -9.65 13.71 14.99
CA GLY A 60 -10.56 12.70 15.53
C GLY A 60 -10.74 12.80 17.05
N VAL A 61 -9.65 13.03 17.78
CA VAL A 61 -9.71 13.21 19.25
C VAL A 61 -10.49 14.48 19.64
N THR A 62 -10.46 15.54 18.82
CA THR A 62 -11.22 16.77 19.10
C THR A 62 -12.71 16.68 18.83
N VAL A 63 -13.17 15.71 18.03
CA VAL A 63 -14.56 15.60 17.56
C VAL A 63 -15.33 14.48 18.29
N VAL A 64 -14.63 13.50 18.86
CA VAL A 64 -15.28 12.35 19.53
C VAL A 64 -15.60 12.69 20.98
N ASP A 65 -16.89 12.83 21.28
CA ASP A 65 -17.40 12.83 22.65
C ASP A 65 -17.65 11.39 23.13
N PRO A 66 -16.97 10.92 24.19
CA PRO A 66 -17.06 9.53 24.66
C PRO A 66 -18.45 9.07 25.10
N GLY A 67 -19.37 10.00 25.35
CA GLY A 67 -20.71 9.74 25.87
C GLY A 67 -21.84 9.71 24.84
N ASP A 68 -21.63 10.26 23.64
CA ASP A 68 -22.72 10.50 22.66
C ASP A 68 -22.39 9.99 21.25
N THR A 69 -21.13 9.63 20.98
CA THR A 69 -20.72 9.28 19.62
C THR A 69 -20.90 7.79 19.34
N GLN A 70 -21.77 7.45 18.38
CA GLN A 70 -21.93 6.08 17.90
C GLN A 70 -20.64 5.56 17.24
N ALA A 71 -20.23 4.32 17.57
CA ALA A 71 -19.01 3.72 17.03
C ALA A 71 -18.96 3.67 15.47
N GLY A 72 -20.12 3.57 14.81
CA GLY A 72 -20.23 3.53 13.35
C GLY A 72 -19.92 4.85 12.65
N THR A 73 -20.26 6.00 13.25
CA THR A 73 -19.99 7.32 12.66
C THR A 73 -18.50 7.66 12.76
N VAL A 74 -17.87 7.32 13.89
CA VAL A 74 -16.41 7.45 14.09
C VAL A 74 -15.64 6.60 13.08
N GLY A 75 -16.05 5.34 12.90
CA GLY A 75 -15.39 4.44 11.94
C GLY A 75 -15.46 4.94 10.49
N THR A 76 -16.61 5.49 10.09
CA THR A 76 -16.79 6.05 8.74
C THR A 76 -15.91 7.30 8.52
N GLY A 77 -15.84 8.20 9.50
CA GLY A 77 -14.99 9.39 9.43
C GLY A 77 -13.50 9.05 9.31
N ILE A 78 -13.03 8.06 10.08
CA ILE A 78 -11.65 7.54 10.00
C ILE A 78 -11.36 6.98 8.61
N GLY A 79 -12.28 6.21 8.03
CA GLY A 79 -12.13 5.63 6.70
C GLY A 79 -12.06 6.67 5.59
N VAL A 80 -12.95 7.67 5.62
CA VAL A 80 -12.95 8.76 4.63
C VAL A 80 -11.66 9.59 4.73
N TRP A 81 -11.23 9.96 5.93
CA TRP A 81 -10.00 10.72 6.12
C TRP A 81 -8.76 9.94 5.67
N GLY A 82 -8.67 8.67 6.04
CA GLY A 82 -7.61 7.77 5.59
C GLY A 82 -7.57 7.67 4.06
N GLY A 83 -8.74 7.64 3.40
CA GLY A 83 -8.87 7.54 1.95
C GLY A 83 -8.34 8.79 1.27
N VAL A 84 -8.82 9.95 1.71
CA VAL A 84 -8.35 11.26 1.22
C VAL A 84 -6.85 11.40 1.43
N SER A 85 -6.35 11.03 2.60
CA SER A 85 -4.92 11.10 2.92
C SER A 85 -4.06 10.22 2.02
N LEU A 86 -4.51 8.99 1.75
CA LEU A 86 -3.85 8.06 0.83
C LEU A 86 -3.80 8.62 -0.59
N LEU A 87 -4.91 9.18 -1.09
CA LEU A 87 -4.98 9.76 -2.43
C LEU A 87 -4.03 10.96 -2.57
N ILE A 88 -4.01 11.86 -1.57
CA ILE A 88 -3.08 13.00 -1.55
C ILE A 88 -1.64 12.52 -1.52
N ALA A 89 -1.32 11.55 -0.64
CA ALA A 89 0.02 11.00 -0.51
C ALA A 89 0.54 10.37 -1.81
N LEU A 90 -0.28 9.54 -2.46
CA LEU A 90 0.07 8.88 -3.73
C LEU A 90 0.19 9.88 -4.88
N PHE A 91 -0.70 10.87 -4.94
CA PHE A 91 -0.60 11.94 -5.94
C PHE A 91 0.72 12.71 -5.80
N VAL A 92 1.08 13.12 -4.58
CA VAL A 92 2.34 13.84 -4.34
C VAL A 92 3.55 12.93 -4.59
N GLY A 93 3.50 11.66 -4.19
CA GLY A 93 4.57 10.69 -4.46
C GLY A 93 4.78 10.46 -5.96
N GLY A 94 3.70 10.31 -6.73
CA GLY A 94 3.76 10.24 -8.19
C GLY A 94 4.39 11.50 -8.79
N LEU A 95 3.96 12.68 -8.33
CA LEU A 95 4.51 13.97 -8.77
C LEU A 95 6.02 14.05 -8.50
N VAL A 96 6.45 13.69 -7.30
CA VAL A 96 7.87 13.72 -6.92
C VAL A 96 8.69 12.71 -7.72
N SER A 97 8.17 11.52 -8.00
CA SER A 97 8.92 10.49 -8.73
C SER A 97 9.37 10.97 -10.10
N THR A 98 8.46 11.55 -10.88
CA THR A 98 8.77 12.06 -12.22
C THR A 98 9.62 13.32 -12.21
N ARG A 99 9.56 14.11 -11.12
CA ARG A 99 10.42 15.28 -10.93
C ARG A 99 11.87 14.88 -10.67
N ILE A 100 12.08 13.91 -9.77
CA ILE A 100 13.42 13.38 -9.44
C ILE A 100 13.97 12.57 -10.62
N GLY A 101 13.11 11.81 -11.29
CA GLY A 101 13.45 11.03 -12.47
C GLY A 101 13.74 11.83 -13.74
N ALA A 102 13.50 13.15 -13.71
CA ALA A 102 13.62 14.04 -14.85
C ALA A 102 12.87 13.51 -16.09
N ILE A 103 11.61 13.11 -15.91
CA ILE A 103 10.81 12.48 -16.97
C ILE A 103 10.04 13.53 -17.76
N PHE A 104 10.15 13.43 -19.09
CA PHE A 104 9.52 14.33 -20.05
C PHE A 104 8.37 13.66 -20.81
N ASP A 105 8.46 12.35 -21.04
CA ASP A 105 7.50 11.61 -21.85
C ASP A 105 6.23 11.24 -21.11
N ARG A 106 5.12 11.21 -21.87
CA ARG A 106 3.81 10.93 -21.27
C ARG A 106 3.65 9.49 -20.82
N THR A 107 4.11 8.57 -21.65
CA THR A 107 4.09 7.13 -21.41
C THR A 107 4.97 6.78 -20.21
N THR A 108 6.21 7.25 -20.18
CA THR A 108 7.13 7.01 -19.07
C THR A 108 6.58 7.53 -17.74
N GLY A 109 5.97 8.72 -17.71
CA GLY A 109 5.32 9.24 -16.50
C GLY A 109 4.14 8.40 -16.00
N PHE A 110 3.37 7.78 -16.90
CA PHE A 110 2.30 6.85 -16.51
C PHE A 110 2.87 5.63 -15.76
N PHE A 111 3.89 4.99 -16.32
CA PHE A 111 4.52 3.83 -15.71
C PHE A 111 5.26 4.17 -14.41
N GLU A 112 5.89 5.35 -14.33
CA GLU A 112 6.53 5.83 -13.09
C GLU A 112 5.51 5.94 -11.95
N GLY A 113 4.35 6.56 -12.19
CA GLY A 113 3.28 6.66 -11.20
C GLY A 113 2.68 5.31 -10.83
N ALA A 114 2.49 4.42 -11.82
CA ALA A 114 2.02 3.05 -11.57
C ALA A 114 3.02 2.24 -10.73
N LEU A 115 4.34 2.43 -10.95
CA LEU A 115 5.39 1.80 -10.17
C LEU A 115 5.44 2.33 -8.74
N VAL A 116 5.31 3.65 -8.54
CA VAL A 116 5.19 4.23 -7.19
C VAL A 116 4.03 3.59 -6.45
N TRP A 117 2.85 3.52 -7.08
CA TRP A 117 1.68 2.86 -6.51
C TRP A 117 1.95 1.40 -6.15
N ALA A 118 2.47 0.60 -7.09
CA ALA A 118 2.72 -0.83 -6.88
C ALA A 118 3.75 -1.08 -5.77
N VAL A 119 4.87 -0.34 -5.77
CA VAL A 119 5.91 -0.45 -4.75
C VAL A 119 5.38 -0.01 -3.39
N SER A 120 4.60 1.08 -3.32
CA SER A 120 3.95 1.49 -2.07
C SER A 120 3.02 0.41 -1.52
N VAL A 121 2.20 -0.24 -2.36
CA VAL A 121 1.31 -1.33 -1.94
C VAL A 121 2.09 -2.52 -1.41
N LEU A 122 3.11 -2.98 -2.16
CA LEU A 122 3.96 -4.09 -1.72
C LEU A 122 4.69 -3.78 -0.41
N LEU A 123 5.19 -2.55 -0.27
CA LEU A 123 5.87 -2.11 0.93
C LEU A 123 4.91 -2.06 2.13
N MET A 124 3.68 -1.58 1.94
CA MET A 124 2.65 -1.60 2.98
C MET A 124 2.30 -3.04 3.40
N ILE A 125 2.17 -3.98 2.45
CA ILE A 125 1.94 -5.40 2.76
C ILE A 125 3.11 -5.98 3.55
N TYR A 126 4.35 -5.70 3.13
CA TYR A 126 5.56 -6.15 3.82
C TYR A 126 5.66 -5.61 5.25
N LEU A 127 5.32 -4.33 5.46
CA LEU A 127 5.28 -3.73 6.80
C LEU A 127 4.18 -4.37 7.66
N ALA A 128 3.03 -4.70 7.08
CA ALA A 128 1.94 -5.35 7.79
C ALA A 128 2.31 -6.77 8.25
N THR A 129 3.08 -7.53 7.46
CA THR A 129 3.51 -8.89 7.82
C THR A 129 4.61 -8.94 8.87
N THR A 130 5.41 -7.87 9.01
CA THR A 130 6.62 -7.89 9.86
C THR A 130 6.34 -7.56 11.34
N GLY A 131 5.10 -7.24 11.73
CA GLY A 131 4.70 -7.20 13.15
C GLY A 131 5.38 -6.16 14.04
N MET A 132 6.05 -5.14 13.48
CA MET A 132 6.62 -4.02 14.23
C MET A 132 5.48 -3.11 14.77
N GLY A 133 4.89 -3.57 15.87
CA GLY A 133 3.46 -3.42 16.17
C GLY A 133 2.97 -2.24 17.01
N MET A 134 3.74 -1.17 17.25
CA MET A 134 3.21 -0.03 18.05
C MET A 134 3.05 1.29 17.30
N LEU A 135 3.99 1.68 16.43
CA LEU A 135 3.91 2.95 15.70
C LEU A 135 3.20 2.82 14.36
N ALA A 136 3.29 1.64 13.73
CA ALA A 136 2.59 1.35 12.47
C ALA A 136 1.07 1.23 12.68
N SER A 137 0.61 0.80 13.86
CA SER A 137 -0.80 0.47 14.09
C SER A 137 -1.74 1.69 13.91
N GLY A 138 -1.33 2.89 14.33
CA GLY A 138 -2.16 4.10 14.21
C GLY A 138 -2.45 4.53 12.76
N ALA A 139 -1.41 4.66 11.94
CA ALA A 139 -1.54 5.04 10.53
C ALA A 139 -2.13 3.89 9.68
N PHE A 140 -1.76 2.64 9.95
CA PHE A 140 -2.33 1.48 9.25
C PHE A 140 -3.81 1.26 9.59
N ASN A 141 -4.30 1.63 10.78
CA ASN A 141 -5.72 1.55 11.12
C ASN A 141 -6.55 2.56 10.29
N MET A 142 -6.01 3.74 9.99
CA MET A 142 -6.65 4.71 9.08
C MET A 142 -6.70 4.20 7.64
N VAL A 143 -5.60 3.60 7.16
CA VAL A 143 -5.58 2.95 5.85
C VAL A 143 -6.50 1.72 5.81
N ARG A 144 -6.66 0.97 6.92
CA ARG A 144 -7.65 -0.11 7.04
C ARG A 144 -9.10 0.37 6.94
N GLY A 145 -9.39 1.61 7.33
CA GLY A 145 -10.70 2.24 7.10
C GLY A 145 -11.02 2.48 5.61
N VAL A 146 -10.00 2.55 4.76
CA VAL A 146 -10.10 2.54 3.28
C VAL A 146 -10.07 1.11 2.73
N GLY A 147 -9.43 0.22 3.49
CA GLY A 147 -9.03 -1.13 3.09
C GLY A 147 -9.74 -2.25 3.82
N SER A 148 -11.08 -2.27 3.85
CA SER A 148 -11.80 -3.55 3.99
C SER A 148 -11.37 -4.57 2.92
N ALA A 149 -10.79 -4.09 1.80
CA ALA A 149 -10.07 -4.84 0.77
C ALA A 149 -8.77 -5.55 1.23
N VAL A 150 -7.97 -4.88 2.07
CA VAL A 150 -6.68 -5.36 2.57
C VAL A 150 -6.88 -6.21 3.84
N GLY A 151 -8.09 -6.17 4.41
CA GLY A 151 -8.49 -6.92 5.60
C GLY A 151 -8.33 -8.44 5.50
N MET A 152 -8.25 -9.01 4.29
CA MET A 152 -7.99 -10.45 4.12
C MET A 152 -6.53 -10.87 4.33
N VAL A 153 -5.58 -9.93 4.33
CA VAL A 153 -4.14 -10.24 4.46
C VAL A 153 -3.57 -9.85 5.83
N ALA A 154 -4.39 -9.24 6.69
CA ALA A 154 -3.97 -8.68 7.97
C ALA A 154 -4.41 -9.49 9.21
N ASP A 155 -4.94 -10.69 9.02
CA ASP A 155 -5.20 -11.60 10.13
C ASP A 155 -3.87 -12.24 10.55
N GLY A 156 -3.09 -11.46 11.31
CA GLY A 156 -1.81 -11.88 11.84
C GLY A 156 -1.99 -13.19 12.59
N ASP A 157 -1.24 -14.22 12.19
CA ASP A 157 -1.31 -15.56 12.75
C ASP A 157 -1.32 -15.47 14.28
N VAL A 158 -2.46 -15.80 14.90
CA VAL A 158 -2.67 -15.74 16.36
C VAL A 158 -1.68 -16.66 17.09
N SER A 159 -1.08 -17.60 16.36
CA SER A 159 -0.09 -18.56 16.85
C SER A 159 1.38 -18.17 16.60
N SER A 160 1.65 -16.97 16.04
CA SER A 160 3.01 -16.51 15.79
C SER A 160 3.61 -15.71 16.97
N GLY A 161 4.82 -16.06 17.37
CA GLY A 161 5.60 -15.39 18.42
C GLY A 161 5.83 -16.25 19.66
N ASP A 162 6.42 -15.65 20.70
CA ASP A 162 6.63 -16.34 21.98
C ASP A 162 5.30 -16.69 22.65
N VAL A 163 5.31 -17.72 23.51
CA VAL A 163 4.12 -18.16 24.27
C VAL A 163 3.39 -17.00 24.94
N ASN A 164 4.12 -16.05 25.52
CA ASN A 164 3.53 -14.87 26.17
C ASN A 164 2.80 -13.95 25.16
N GLN A 165 3.33 -13.81 23.94
CA GLN A 165 2.68 -13.02 22.88
C GLN A 165 1.42 -13.72 22.37
N ILE A 166 1.47 -15.04 22.20
CA ILE A 166 0.32 -15.87 21.80
C ILE A 166 -0.81 -15.74 22.84
N VAL A 167 -0.48 -15.89 24.13
CA VAL A 167 -1.45 -15.75 25.23
C VAL A 167 -2.03 -14.33 25.28
N ALA A 168 -1.19 -13.31 25.11
CA ALA A 168 -1.65 -11.92 25.10
C ALA A 168 -2.64 -11.67 23.94
N ARG A 169 -2.36 -12.19 22.73
CA ARG A 169 -3.27 -12.08 21.58
C ARG A 169 -4.56 -12.85 21.78
N LEU A 170 -4.52 -14.07 22.33
CA LEU A 170 -5.73 -14.87 22.60
C LEU A 170 -6.65 -14.20 23.61
N ARG A 171 -6.09 -13.47 24.59
CA ARG A 171 -6.86 -12.72 25.59
C ARG A 171 -7.30 -11.32 25.12
N ASP A 172 -6.77 -10.83 24.00
CA ASP A 172 -7.13 -9.52 23.47
C ASP A 172 -8.62 -9.49 23.05
N PRO A 173 -9.43 -8.54 23.56
CA PRO A 173 -10.79 -8.33 23.12
C PRO A 173 -10.95 -8.18 21.60
N ARG A 174 -9.95 -7.63 20.90
CA ARG A 174 -9.98 -7.45 19.44
C ARG A 174 -9.88 -8.77 18.68
N THR A 175 -9.06 -9.71 19.15
CA THR A 175 -8.95 -11.05 18.55
C THR A 175 -10.29 -11.78 18.64
N ALA A 176 -10.97 -11.67 19.79
CA ALA A 176 -12.31 -12.23 19.95
C ALA A 176 -13.35 -11.58 19.02
N GLN A 177 -13.27 -10.26 18.79
CA GLN A 177 -14.14 -9.57 17.84
C GLN A 177 -13.91 -10.02 16.40
N ASN A 178 -12.64 -10.13 15.98
CA ASN A 178 -12.30 -10.54 14.62
C ASN A 178 -12.74 -11.98 14.34
N ILE A 179 -12.48 -12.91 15.27
CA ILE A 179 -12.88 -14.31 15.13
C ILE A 179 -14.40 -14.45 15.17
N ALA A 180 -15.10 -13.71 16.04
CA ALA A 180 -16.58 -13.69 16.06
C ALA A 180 -17.16 -13.15 14.75
N ALA A 181 -16.58 -12.08 14.19
CA ALA A 181 -16.99 -11.52 12.91
C ALA A 181 -16.78 -12.51 11.74
N ALA A 182 -15.67 -13.25 11.76
CA ALA A 182 -15.33 -14.23 10.73
C ALA A 182 -16.15 -15.53 10.83
N THR A 183 -16.42 -16.00 12.05
CA THR A 183 -17.13 -17.27 12.29
C THR A 183 -18.64 -17.12 12.41
N GLY A 184 -19.13 -15.91 12.68
CA GLY A 184 -20.54 -15.65 13.00
C GLY A 184 -20.96 -16.12 14.39
N LEU A 185 -20.03 -16.60 15.22
CA LEU A 185 -20.32 -17.04 16.58
C LEU A 185 -20.56 -15.84 17.52
N PRO A 186 -21.35 -16.01 18.60
CA PRO A 186 -21.50 -15.00 19.63
C PRO A 186 -20.14 -14.63 20.24
N GLN A 187 -19.88 -13.31 20.36
CA GLN A 187 -18.60 -12.81 20.86
C GLN A 187 -18.24 -13.36 22.26
N GLY A 188 -19.25 -13.57 23.12
CA GLY A 188 -19.06 -14.17 24.45
C GLY A 188 -18.54 -15.60 24.39
N GLU A 189 -19.05 -16.41 23.46
CA GLU A 189 -18.64 -17.80 23.26
C GLU A 189 -17.22 -17.89 22.71
N VAL A 190 -16.92 -17.07 21.70
CA VAL A 190 -15.56 -16.97 21.13
C VAL A 190 -14.56 -16.57 22.22
N ARG A 191 -14.90 -15.56 23.03
CA ARG A 191 -14.02 -15.09 24.11
C ARG A 191 -13.81 -16.16 25.18
N GLN A 192 -14.84 -16.91 25.55
CA GLN A 192 -14.71 -18.02 26.50
C GLN A 192 -13.80 -19.12 25.94
N SER A 193 -13.98 -19.50 24.68
CA SER A 193 -13.13 -20.52 24.03
C SER A 193 -11.68 -20.06 23.92
N LEU A 194 -11.43 -18.82 23.50
CA LEU A 194 -10.09 -18.25 23.40
C LEU A 194 -9.39 -18.17 24.77
N ASN A 195 -10.12 -17.82 25.83
CA ASN A 195 -9.58 -17.85 27.19
C ASN A 195 -9.19 -19.27 27.62
N GLY A 196 -9.97 -20.29 27.26
CA GLY A 196 -9.64 -21.70 27.48
C GLY A 196 -8.37 -22.12 26.73
N THR A 197 -8.28 -21.75 25.45
CA THR A 197 -7.08 -21.96 24.63
C THR A 197 -5.86 -21.27 25.22
N ALA A 198 -6.00 -20.02 25.67
CA ALA A 198 -4.90 -19.26 26.29
C ALA A 198 -4.35 -19.98 27.54
N GLN A 199 -5.22 -20.57 28.36
CA GLN A 199 -4.78 -21.38 29.50
C GLN A 199 -4.06 -22.67 29.05
N ALA A 200 -4.51 -23.31 27.97
CA ALA A 200 -3.85 -24.51 27.44
C ALA A 200 -2.44 -24.18 26.89
N VAL A 201 -2.31 -23.08 26.16
CA VAL A 201 -1.04 -22.53 25.67
C VAL A 201 -0.10 -22.20 26.85
N GLU A 202 -0.63 -21.63 27.93
CA GLU A 202 0.13 -21.28 29.13
C GLU A 202 0.62 -22.52 29.92
N ARG A 203 -0.13 -23.63 29.87
CA ARG A 203 0.37 -24.93 30.41
C ARG A 203 1.49 -25.51 29.56
N ALA A 204 1.45 -25.31 28.25
CA ALA A 204 2.48 -25.76 27.30
C ALA A 204 3.68 -24.79 27.21
N ARG A 205 3.84 -23.86 28.16
CA ARG A 205 4.84 -22.78 28.10
C ARG A 205 6.30 -23.25 27.98
N ASN A 206 6.58 -24.50 28.38
CA ASN A 206 7.93 -25.07 28.31
C ASN A 206 8.34 -25.46 26.87
N ASP A 207 7.41 -25.52 25.92
CA ASP A 207 7.70 -25.81 24.52
C ASP A 207 6.93 -24.84 23.60
N PRO A 208 7.62 -23.87 22.96
CA PRO A 208 6.97 -22.88 22.10
C PRO A 208 6.30 -23.52 20.87
N ALA A 209 6.79 -24.66 20.37
CA ALA A 209 6.17 -25.35 19.25
C ALA A 209 4.83 -25.99 19.65
N GLN A 210 4.76 -26.56 20.86
CA GLN A 210 3.51 -27.12 21.41
C GLN A 210 2.50 -26.02 21.74
N ALA A 211 2.95 -24.92 22.33
CA ALA A 211 2.13 -23.75 22.59
C ALA A 211 1.48 -23.20 21.31
N ALA A 212 2.25 -23.08 20.22
CA ALA A 212 1.70 -22.66 18.92
C ALA A 212 0.73 -23.69 18.35
N ALA A 213 1.01 -24.99 18.48
CA ALA A 213 0.11 -26.06 18.05
C ALA A 213 -1.23 -26.02 18.82
N GLU A 214 -1.21 -25.75 20.12
CA GLU A 214 -2.40 -25.65 20.96
C GLU A 214 -3.25 -24.42 20.62
N ALA A 215 -2.60 -23.28 20.35
CA ALA A 215 -3.27 -22.09 19.84
C ALA A 215 -3.99 -22.36 18.52
N ARG A 216 -3.32 -23.03 17.57
CA ARG A 216 -3.90 -23.43 16.29
C ARG A 216 -5.08 -24.36 16.46
N ARG A 217 -4.99 -25.34 17.35
CA ARG A 217 -6.08 -26.27 17.67
C ARG A 217 -7.29 -25.55 18.25
N GLY A 218 -7.09 -24.65 19.22
CA GLY A 218 -8.20 -23.91 19.83
C GLY A 218 -8.92 -22.99 18.84
N VAL A 219 -8.19 -22.38 17.91
CA VAL A 219 -8.80 -21.60 16.82
C VAL A 219 -9.50 -22.53 15.81
N ALA A 220 -8.91 -23.67 15.45
CA ALA A 220 -9.53 -24.65 14.56
C ALA A 220 -10.82 -25.24 15.14
N ASP A 221 -10.88 -25.48 16.45
CA ASP A 221 -12.09 -25.93 17.16
C ASP A 221 -13.23 -24.89 17.06
N LEU A 222 -12.90 -23.60 17.19
CA LEU A 222 -13.87 -22.51 16.97
C LEU A 222 -14.44 -22.53 15.55
N TYR A 223 -13.60 -22.68 14.54
CA TYR A 223 -14.06 -22.81 13.15
C TYR A 223 -14.89 -24.09 12.93
N GLY A 224 -14.52 -25.20 13.59
CA GLY A 224 -15.29 -26.44 13.59
C GLY A 224 -16.69 -26.25 14.18
N LYS A 225 -16.80 -25.60 15.34
CA LYS A 225 -18.06 -25.24 15.99
C LYS A 225 -18.92 -24.32 15.12
N ALA A 226 -18.31 -23.30 14.52
CA ALA A 226 -18.99 -22.38 13.62
C ALA A 226 -19.55 -23.08 12.37
N ARG A 227 -18.87 -24.13 11.89
CA ARG A 227 -19.33 -24.91 10.74
C ARG A 227 -20.45 -25.86 11.13
N ALA A 228 -20.31 -26.54 12.27
CA ALA A 228 -21.32 -27.44 12.80
C ALA A 228 -22.63 -26.72 13.18
N SER A 229 -22.54 -25.47 13.63
CA SER A 229 -23.72 -24.64 13.94
C SER A 229 -24.40 -24.02 12.72
N GLY A 230 -23.80 -24.16 11.53
CA GLY A 230 -24.23 -23.44 10.32
C GLY A 230 -24.03 -21.92 10.41
N ALA A 231 -23.35 -21.42 11.45
CA ALA A 231 -23.10 -19.99 11.62
C ALA A 231 -22.25 -19.43 10.48
N LEU A 232 -21.26 -20.21 10.00
CA LEU A 232 -20.44 -19.86 8.84
C LEU A 232 -21.27 -19.71 7.55
N GLU A 233 -22.25 -20.60 7.33
CA GLU A 233 -23.11 -20.56 6.14
C GLU A 233 -24.10 -19.39 6.21
N ARG A 234 -24.78 -19.20 7.35
CA ARG A 234 -25.66 -18.04 7.58
C ARG A 234 -24.90 -16.74 7.46
N LYS A 235 -23.67 -16.68 7.98
CA LYS A 235 -22.81 -15.50 7.83
C LYS A 235 -22.45 -15.31 6.37
N ALA A 236 -22.02 -16.35 5.65
CA ALA A 236 -21.68 -16.26 4.23
C ALA A 236 -22.86 -15.76 3.37
N GLU A 237 -24.09 -16.18 3.66
CA GLU A 237 -25.31 -15.69 2.99
C GLU A 237 -25.66 -14.25 3.40
N GLU A 238 -25.61 -13.93 4.69
CA GLU A 238 -25.89 -12.59 5.23
C GLU A 238 -24.90 -11.56 4.69
N VAL A 239 -23.61 -11.91 4.66
CA VAL A 239 -22.58 -11.01 4.18
C VAL A 239 -22.35 -11.10 2.68
N GLN A 240 -22.86 -12.07 1.91
CA GLN A 240 -22.69 -12.12 0.45
C GLN A 240 -22.97 -10.79 -0.29
N PRO A 241 -24.12 -10.11 -0.08
CA PRO A 241 -24.41 -8.84 -0.74
C PRO A 241 -23.52 -7.71 -0.20
N ALA A 242 -23.18 -7.75 1.10
CA ALA A 242 -22.28 -6.78 1.71
C ALA A 242 -20.84 -6.96 1.20
N VAL A 243 -20.37 -8.20 1.04
CA VAL A 243 -19.05 -8.61 0.54
C VAL A 243 -18.92 -8.22 -0.92
N THR A 244 -19.95 -8.44 -1.74
CA THR A 244 -19.92 -8.04 -3.15
C THR A 244 -19.84 -6.52 -3.30
N LYS A 245 -20.67 -5.77 -2.55
CA LYS A 245 -20.60 -4.30 -2.53
C LYS A 245 -19.25 -3.80 -2.02
N THR A 246 -18.72 -4.44 -0.98
CA THR A 246 -17.41 -4.12 -0.39
C THR A 246 -16.27 -4.44 -1.35
N ALA A 247 -16.35 -5.54 -2.11
CA ALA A 247 -15.37 -5.93 -3.10
C ALA A 247 -15.33 -4.94 -4.26
N TRP A 248 -16.48 -4.49 -4.76
CA TRP A 248 -16.53 -3.45 -5.80
C TRP A 248 -16.07 -2.09 -5.29
N ALA A 249 -16.44 -1.70 -4.07
CA ALA A 249 -15.95 -0.49 -3.44
C ALA A 249 -14.42 -0.54 -3.26
N SER A 250 -13.90 -1.69 -2.83
CA SER A 250 -12.47 -1.97 -2.68
C SER A 250 -11.72 -1.88 -4.01
N PHE A 251 -12.26 -2.50 -5.05
CA PHE A 251 -11.70 -2.40 -6.39
C PHE A 251 -11.70 -0.96 -6.90
N GLY A 252 -12.82 -0.24 -6.74
CA GLY A 252 -12.93 1.18 -7.08
C GLY A 252 -11.93 2.04 -6.34
N ALA A 253 -11.72 1.80 -5.05
CA ALA A 253 -10.73 2.50 -4.23
C ALA A 253 -9.29 2.21 -4.70
N LEU A 254 -8.97 0.96 -5.04
CA LEU A 254 -7.65 0.60 -5.58
C LEU A 254 -7.40 1.29 -6.93
N VAL A 255 -8.38 1.27 -7.84
CA VAL A 255 -8.29 1.96 -9.14
C VAL A 255 -8.14 3.47 -8.93
N LEU A 256 -8.90 4.07 -8.00
CA LEU A 256 -8.81 5.48 -7.69
C LEU A 256 -7.43 5.85 -7.11
N SER A 257 -6.86 4.99 -6.27
CA SER A 257 -5.51 5.18 -5.71
C SER A 257 -4.41 5.10 -6.78
N LEU A 258 -4.53 4.16 -7.72
CA LEU A 258 -3.63 4.07 -8.88
C LEU A 258 -3.78 5.33 -9.75
N ALA A 259 -5.00 5.74 -10.03
CA ALA A 259 -5.28 6.94 -10.81
C ALA A 259 -4.67 8.19 -10.15
N ALA A 260 -4.77 8.33 -8.82
CA ALA A 260 -4.13 9.43 -8.09
C ALA A 260 -2.60 9.44 -8.28
N ALA A 261 -1.94 8.29 -8.12
CA ALA A 261 -0.49 8.19 -8.33
C ALA A 261 -0.07 8.53 -9.77
N VAL A 262 -0.80 7.98 -10.74
CA VAL A 262 -0.57 8.25 -12.18
C VAL A 262 -0.79 9.73 -12.48
N LEU A 263 -1.91 10.32 -12.07
CA LEU A 263 -2.20 11.75 -12.30
C LEU A 263 -1.11 12.65 -11.68
N GLY A 264 -0.65 12.30 -10.48
CA GLY A 264 0.48 12.97 -9.83
C GLY A 264 1.73 12.94 -10.69
N ALA A 265 2.11 11.74 -11.15
CA ALA A 265 3.26 11.55 -12.04
C ALA A 265 3.12 12.31 -13.36
N LEU A 266 1.94 12.30 -13.98
CA LEU A 266 1.67 13.06 -15.20
C LEU A 266 1.76 14.58 -14.98
N ALA A 267 1.40 15.08 -13.80
CA ALA A 267 1.52 16.49 -13.42
C ALA A 267 2.97 16.91 -13.10
N GLY A 268 3.80 15.99 -12.59
CA GLY A 268 5.20 16.23 -12.25
C GLY A 268 6.16 16.37 -13.44
N ARG A 269 5.76 15.91 -14.63
CA ARG A 269 6.59 16.00 -15.85
C ARG A 269 6.99 17.45 -16.17
N ARG A 270 8.26 17.66 -16.53
CA ARG A 270 8.70 18.94 -17.11
C ARG A 270 8.30 18.98 -18.58
N LYS A 271 7.66 20.06 -19.04
CA LYS A 271 7.40 20.27 -20.47
C LYS A 271 8.73 20.59 -21.15
N PHE A 272 9.13 19.82 -22.16
CA PHE A 272 10.27 20.18 -23.00
C PHE A 272 9.91 21.47 -23.74
N ILE A 273 10.60 22.57 -23.44
CA ILE A 273 10.55 23.79 -24.25
C ILE A 273 11.74 23.69 -25.21
N PRO A 274 11.52 23.47 -26.52
CA PRO A 274 12.60 23.55 -27.48
C PRO A 274 13.18 24.96 -27.39
N ARG A 275 14.46 25.09 -27.04
CA ARG A 275 15.17 26.36 -27.20
C ARG A 275 15.13 26.67 -28.70
N ALA A 276 14.37 27.70 -29.08
CA ALA A 276 14.43 28.25 -30.43
C ALA A 276 15.90 28.58 -30.70
N SER A 277 16.48 27.91 -31.70
CA SER A 277 17.81 28.18 -32.20
C SER A 277 17.86 29.64 -32.63
N GLN A 278 18.60 30.46 -31.87
CA GLN A 278 18.89 31.82 -32.29
C GLN A 278 19.61 31.76 -33.64
N PRO A 279 19.17 32.50 -34.68
CA PRO A 279 19.90 32.56 -35.93
C PRO A 279 21.28 33.16 -35.63
N VAL A 280 22.33 32.41 -35.98
CA VAL A 280 23.71 32.89 -35.90
C VAL A 280 23.80 34.07 -36.87
N ALA A 281 23.90 35.29 -36.34
CA ALA A 281 24.18 36.46 -37.15
C ALA A 281 25.57 36.26 -37.77
N SER A 282 25.62 36.01 -39.07
CA SER A 282 26.84 36.06 -39.86
C SER A 282 27.33 37.50 -39.89
N VAL A 283 28.52 37.74 -39.34
CA VAL A 283 29.30 38.99 -39.46
C VAL A 283 30.00 39.00 -40.81
#